data_AF-A0AAD2FDG4-F1
#
_entry.id   AF-A0AAD2FDG4-F1
#
_cell.length_a   1.000
_cell.length_b   1.000
_cell.length_c   1.000
_cell.angle_alpha   90.00
_cell.angle_beta   90.00
_cell.angle_gamma   90.00
#
_symmetry.space_group_name_H-M   'P 1'
#
loop_
_entity.id
_entity.type
_entity.pdbx_description
1 polymer ?
#
loop_
_entity_poly.entity_id
_entity_poly.type
_entity_poly.pdbx_seq_one_letter_code
_entity_poly.pdbx_strand_id
1 'polypeptide(L)'
;MVTITEGVEFDTVAREWRCKWSPDADKKSLQEAQKLLNDVLKDIKAVDGVKDVQRVVCGGCMDFKVITSLPADKFGDWEAAKFAPEEKFLEKLKAIDGVSLVETQTFTLMPM
;
A
#
# COMPACT_ATOMS: atom_id res chain seq x y z
N MET A 1 13.20 15.71 -8.89
CA MET A 1 11.87 15.85 -9.51
C MET A 1 11.90 15.21 -10.87
N VAL A 2 10.80 14.59 -11.28
CA VAL A 2 10.61 13.95 -12.57
C VAL A 2 9.42 14.61 -13.25
N THR A 3 9.59 15.03 -14.49
CA THR A 3 8.55 15.69 -15.29
C THR A 3 7.77 14.65 -16.08
N ILE A 4 6.44 14.63 -15.96
CA ILE A 4 5.55 13.80 -16.79
C ILE A 4 5.23 14.53 -18.09
N THR A 5 4.83 15.79 -17.96
CA THR A 5 4.53 16.72 -19.07
C THR A 5 4.70 18.16 -18.55
N GLU A 6 4.60 19.15 -19.44
CA GLU A 6 4.68 20.57 -19.07
C GLU A 6 3.73 20.91 -17.90
N GLY A 7 4.29 21.45 -16.82
CA GLY A 7 3.55 21.83 -15.61
C GLY A 7 3.12 20.69 -14.69
N VAL A 8 3.50 19.44 -14.99
CA VAL A 8 3.15 18.26 -14.18
C VAL A 8 4.41 17.48 -13.82
N GLU A 9 4.81 17.60 -12.56
CA GLU A 9 6.03 17.02 -12.00
C GLU A 9 5.74 16.26 -10.71
N PHE A 10 6.67 15.41 -10.29
CA PHE A 10 6.60 14.71 -9.01
C PHE A 10 7.99 14.49 -8.41
N ASP A 11 8.04 14.32 -7.09
CA ASP A 11 9.26 13.98 -6.36
C ASP A 11 9.17 12.64 -5.62
N THR A 12 7.96 12.09 -5.52
CA THR A 12 7.63 10.92 -4.71
C THR A 12 6.76 9.97 -5.52
N VAL A 13 7.03 8.68 -5.39
CA VAL A 13 6.21 7.60 -5.96
C VAL A 13 5.65 6.78 -4.80
N ALA A 14 4.38 6.40 -4.89
CA ALA A 14 3.71 5.61 -3.90
C ALA A 14 3.14 4.32 -4.49
N ARG A 15 3.21 3.26 -3.69
CA ARG A 15 2.60 1.95 -3.96
C ARG A 15 1.47 1.74 -2.97
N GLU A 16 0.25 1.58 -3.49
CA GLU A 16 -0.94 1.23 -2.72
C GLU A 16 -1.21 -0.27 -2.85
N TRP A 17 -1.38 -0.93 -1.71
CA TRP A 17 -2.03 -2.24 -1.59
C TRP A 17 -3.42 -2.01 -1.04
N ARG A 18 -4.44 -2.53 -1.73
CA ARG A 18 -5.83 -2.29 -1.33
C ARG A 18 -6.66 -3.56 -1.36
N CYS A 19 -7.70 -3.58 -0.53
CA CYS A 19 -8.78 -4.53 -0.61
C CYS A 19 -10.08 -3.93 -0.08
N LYS A 20 -11.19 -4.61 -0.38
CA LYS A 20 -12.45 -4.43 0.33
C LYS A 20 -12.51 -5.36 1.54
N TRP A 21 -12.95 -4.83 2.67
CA TRP A 21 -13.28 -5.61 3.87
C TRP A 21 -14.80 -5.75 4.05
N SER A 22 -15.25 -6.72 4.83
CA SER A 22 -16.67 -6.90 5.16
C SER A 22 -17.00 -6.34 6.55
N PRO A 23 -18.14 -5.64 6.72
CA PRO A 23 -18.64 -5.25 8.05
C PRO A 23 -19.14 -6.43 8.89
N ASP A 24 -19.25 -7.62 8.31
CA ASP A 24 -19.74 -8.83 8.98
C ASP A 24 -18.81 -9.30 10.11
N ALA A 25 -19.34 -10.16 10.98
CA ALA A 25 -18.61 -10.80 12.08
C ALA A 25 -17.82 -9.78 12.93
N ASP A 26 -18.43 -8.64 13.25
CA ASP A 26 -17.78 -7.52 13.97
C ASP A 26 -16.51 -7.01 13.27
N LYS A 27 -16.58 -6.89 11.94
CA LYS A 27 -15.49 -6.39 11.07
C LYS A 27 -14.24 -7.27 11.17
N LYS A 28 -14.40 -8.58 11.37
CA LYS A 28 -13.28 -9.52 11.56
C LYS A 28 -12.25 -9.44 10.43
N SER A 29 -12.69 -9.34 9.17
CA SER A 29 -11.78 -9.25 8.02
C SER A 29 -10.86 -8.01 8.10
N LEU A 30 -11.37 -6.89 8.63
CA LEU A 30 -10.58 -5.66 8.83
C LEU A 30 -9.56 -5.84 9.97
N GLN A 31 -9.94 -6.53 11.05
CA GLN A 31 -9.03 -6.85 12.15
C GLN A 31 -7.88 -7.74 11.68
N GLU A 32 -8.18 -8.74 10.84
CA GLU A 32 -7.18 -9.65 10.29
C GLU A 32 -6.26 -8.95 9.28
N ALA A 33 -6.80 -8.08 8.42
CA ALA A 33 -6.00 -7.24 7.52
C ALA A 33 -5.04 -6.33 8.31
N GLN A 34 -5.50 -5.74 9.43
CA GLN A 34 -4.65 -4.93 10.30
C GLN A 34 -3.53 -5.74 10.97
N LYS A 35 -3.84 -6.95 11.46
CA LYS A 35 -2.83 -7.85 12.03
C LYS A 35 -1.75 -8.18 11.00
N LEU A 36 -2.17 -8.52 9.79
CA LEU A 36 -1.27 -8.83 8.70
C LEU A 36 -0.37 -7.63 8.34
N LEU A 37 -0.90 -6.40 8.35
CA LEU A 37 -0.08 -5.19 8.17
C LEU A 37 0.95 -5.05 9.28
N ASN A 38 0.57 -5.26 10.54
CA ASN A 38 1.50 -5.17 11.67
C ASN A 38 2.67 -6.15 11.54
N ASP A 39 2.42 -7.37 11.03
CA ASP A 39 3.44 -8.40 10.85
C ASP A 39 4.52 -8.00 9.84
N VAL A 40 4.15 -7.24 8.79
CA VAL A 40 5.07 -6.82 7.72
C VAL A 40 5.54 -5.37 7.85
N LEU A 41 4.96 -4.58 8.76
CA LEU A 41 5.21 -3.14 8.86
C LEU A 41 6.69 -2.81 9.07
N LYS A 42 7.40 -3.62 9.87
CA LYS A 42 8.83 -3.46 10.10
C LYS A 42 9.63 -3.63 8.81
N ASP A 43 9.28 -4.63 8.01
CA ASP A 43 9.97 -4.93 6.76
C ASP A 43 9.72 -3.85 5.71
N ILE A 44 8.48 -3.35 5.60
CA ILE A 44 8.14 -2.21 4.73
C ILE A 44 8.99 -0.99 5.12
N LYS A 45 9.04 -0.65 6.42
CA LYS A 45 9.81 0.50 6.91
C LYS A 45 11.33 0.34 6.78
N ALA A 46 11.81 -0.88 6.55
CA ALA A 46 13.23 -1.16 6.34
C ALA A 46 13.65 -1.03 4.88
N VAL A 47 12.70 -0.87 3.93
CA VAL A 47 13.01 -0.61 2.53
C VAL A 47 13.72 0.74 2.41
N ASP A 48 14.85 0.77 1.69
CA ASP A 48 15.64 1.99 1.50
C ASP A 48 14.79 3.10 0.88
N GLY A 49 14.88 4.29 1.45
CA GLY A 49 14.14 5.46 0.98
C GLY A 49 12.67 5.53 1.37
N VAL A 50 12.09 4.58 2.13
CA VAL A 50 10.70 4.74 2.61
C VAL A 50 10.57 6.00 3.46
N LYS A 51 9.75 6.96 2.99
CA LYS A 51 9.42 8.19 3.71
C LYS A 51 8.27 7.97 4.68
N ASP A 52 7.21 7.32 4.20
CA ASP A 52 6.00 7.12 4.97
C ASP A 52 5.27 5.85 4.56
N VAL A 53 4.57 5.27 5.55
CA VAL A 53 3.66 4.13 5.38
C VAL A 53 2.33 4.50 6.03
N GLN A 54 1.31 4.73 5.21
CA GLN A 54 0.00 5.18 5.65
C GLN A 54 -1.04 4.09 5.48
N ARG A 55 -1.89 3.92 6.49
CA ARG A 55 -3.06 3.06 6.41
C ARG A 55 -4.31 3.92 6.32
N VAL A 56 -5.10 3.71 5.26
CA VAL A 56 -6.40 4.36 5.09
C VAL A 56 -7.50 3.32 5.22
N VAL A 57 -8.51 3.62 6.03
CA VAL A 57 -9.72 2.80 6.16
C VAL A 57 -10.94 3.65 5.90
N CYS A 58 -11.74 3.26 4.91
CA CYS A 58 -12.99 3.93 4.59
C CYS A 58 -14.17 3.10 5.10
N GLY A 59 -14.94 3.65 6.03
CA GLY A 59 -16.17 3.01 6.55
C GLY A 59 -17.36 3.01 5.59
N GLY A 60 -17.31 3.83 4.52
CA GLY A 60 -18.40 3.93 3.55
C GLY A 60 -18.27 2.93 2.40
N CYS A 61 -17.11 2.91 1.74
CA CYS A 61 -16.84 2.02 0.60
C CYS A 61 -16.04 0.77 0.99
N MET A 62 -15.83 0.55 2.29
CA MET A 62 -15.14 -0.60 2.87
C MET A 62 -13.72 -0.83 2.33
N ASP A 63 -12.99 0.24 2.01
CA ASP A 63 -11.59 0.11 1.61
C ASP A 63 -10.68 -0.04 2.84
N PHE A 64 -9.71 -0.96 2.74
CA PHE A 64 -8.49 -0.99 3.53
C PHE A 64 -7.33 -0.78 2.56
N LYS A 65 -6.51 0.23 2.81
CA LYS A 65 -5.37 0.59 1.95
C LYS A 65 -4.10 0.73 2.77
N VAL A 66 -3.00 0.27 2.23
CA VAL A 66 -1.63 0.49 2.72
C VAL A 66 -0.87 1.21 1.63
N ILE A 67 -0.44 2.44 1.90
CA ILE A 67 0.25 3.30 0.95
C ILE A 67 1.68 3.47 1.45
N THR A 68 2.65 2.98 0.69
CA THR A 68 4.09 3.13 0.98
C THR A 68 4.67 4.12 -0.02
N SER A 69 5.32 5.18 0.46
CA SER A 69 5.87 6.25 -0.38
C SER A 69 7.38 6.38 -0.27
N LEU A 70 8.04 6.54 -1.42
CA LEU A 70 9.50 6.66 -1.57
C LEU A 70 9.84 7.85 -2.50
N PRO A 71 11.03 8.46 -2.36
CA PRO A 71 11.60 9.31 -3.40
C PRO A 71 11.56 8.62 -4.77
N ALA A 72 11.31 9.38 -5.83
CA ALA A 72 11.23 8.84 -7.19
C ALA A 72 12.52 8.12 -7.64
N ASP A 73 13.69 8.56 -7.17
CA ASP A 73 14.99 7.96 -7.47
C ASP A 73 15.29 6.67 -6.68
N LYS A 74 14.52 6.38 -5.63
CA LYS A 74 14.63 5.15 -4.82
C LYS A 74 13.59 4.09 -5.17
N PHE A 75 12.49 4.49 -5.81
CA PHE A 75 11.39 3.58 -6.10
C PHE A 75 11.79 2.41 -7.01
N GLY A 76 12.66 2.66 -8.00
CA GLY A 76 13.11 1.64 -8.96
C GLY A 76 13.83 0.46 -8.29
N ASP A 77 14.59 0.70 -7.22
CA ASP A 77 15.27 -0.37 -6.47
C ASP A 77 14.27 -1.28 -5.76
N TRP A 78 13.19 -0.71 -5.21
CA TRP A 78 12.12 -1.47 -4.57
C TRP A 78 11.27 -2.24 -5.59
N GLU A 79 11.02 -1.64 -6.76
CA GLU A 79 10.36 -2.32 -7.89
C GLU A 79 11.17 -3.51 -8.39
N ALA A 80 12.49 -3.37 -8.53
CA ALA A 80 13.39 -4.48 -8.88
C ALA A 80 13.35 -5.61 -7.84
N ALA A 81 13.13 -5.27 -6.57
CA ALA A 81 12.88 -6.21 -5.48
C ALA A 81 11.42 -6.74 -5.42
N LYS A 82 10.63 -6.54 -6.48
CA LYS A 82 9.21 -6.92 -6.59
C LYS A 82 8.33 -6.38 -5.47
N PHE A 83 8.63 -5.17 -5.00
CA PHE A 83 7.91 -4.50 -3.92
C PHE A 83 7.88 -5.30 -2.61
N ALA A 84 8.88 -6.15 -2.34
CA ALA A 84 8.90 -6.98 -1.13
C ALA A 84 8.61 -6.13 0.14
N PRO A 85 7.72 -6.59 1.05
CA PRO A 85 7.11 -7.92 1.15
C PRO A 85 5.73 -8.09 0.46
N GLU A 86 5.39 -7.27 -0.55
CA GLU A 86 4.07 -7.21 -1.22
C GLU A 86 3.45 -8.58 -1.52
N GLU A 87 4.17 -9.46 -2.23
CA GLU A 87 3.63 -10.75 -2.67
C GLU A 87 3.09 -11.59 -1.50
N LYS A 88 3.87 -11.72 -0.42
CA LYS A 88 3.48 -12.47 0.79
C LYS A 88 2.32 -11.81 1.52
N PHE A 89 2.29 -10.48 1.56
CA PHE A 89 1.19 -9.74 2.17
C PHE A 89 -0.10 -9.96 1.37
N LEU A 90 -0.09 -9.79 0.05
CA LEU A 90 -1.27 -9.93 -0.79
C LEU A 90 -1.82 -11.36 -0.82
N GLU A 91 -0.95 -12.38 -0.81
CA GLU A 91 -1.36 -13.79 -0.73
C GLU A 91 -2.18 -14.04 0.54
N LYS A 92 -1.64 -13.63 1.70
CA LYS A 92 -2.33 -13.78 2.99
C LYS A 92 -3.60 -12.92 3.06
N LEU A 93 -3.59 -11.72 2.50
CA LEU A 93 -4.73 -10.81 2.48
C LEU A 93 -5.91 -11.42 1.69
N LYS A 94 -5.63 -12.05 0.53
CA LYS A 94 -6.64 -12.73 -0.30
C LYS A 94 -7.26 -13.95 0.40
N ALA A 95 -6.56 -14.55 1.35
CA ALA A 95 -7.03 -15.72 2.09
C ALA A 95 -7.94 -15.37 3.29
N ILE A 96 -8.11 -14.08 3.61
CA ILE A 96 -8.97 -13.64 4.70
C ILE A 96 -10.44 -13.73 4.29
N ASP A 97 -11.24 -14.47 5.05
CA ASP A 97 -12.68 -14.52 4.86
C ASP A 97 -13.30 -13.11 4.97
N GLY A 98 -14.12 -12.73 3.99
CA GLY A 98 -14.74 -11.41 3.91
C GLY A 98 -13.88 -10.32 3.26
N VAL A 99 -12.65 -10.63 2.85
CA VAL A 99 -11.86 -9.77 1.96
C VAL A 99 -12.27 -10.02 0.50
N SER A 100 -12.34 -8.94 -0.29
CA SER A 100 -12.52 -9.00 -1.74
C SER A 100 -11.76 -7.87 -2.46
N LEU A 101 -11.73 -7.90 -3.79
CA LEU A 101 -11.10 -6.88 -4.64
C LEU A 101 -9.68 -6.49 -4.18
N VAL A 102 -8.81 -7.49 -4.03
CA VAL A 102 -7.41 -7.27 -3.69
C VAL A 102 -6.66 -6.79 -4.93
N GLU A 103 -6.18 -5.55 -4.88
CA GLU A 103 -5.54 -4.87 -6.01
C GLU A 103 -4.31 -4.09 -5.53
N THR A 104 -3.47 -3.71 -6.49
CA THR A 104 -2.33 -2.82 -6.25
C THR A 104 -2.34 -1.68 -7.25
N GLN A 105 -1.89 -0.51 -6.82
CA GLN A 105 -1.76 0.64 -7.70
C GLN A 105 -0.44 1.38 -7.42
N THR A 106 0.20 1.88 -8.47
CA THR A 106 1.34 2.79 -8.35
C THR A 106 0.91 4.16 -8.86
N PHE A 107 1.24 5.22 -8.12
CA PHE A 107 0.94 6.59 -8.50
C PHE A 107 2.03 7.55 -7.99
N THR A 108 2.07 8.74 -8.58
CA THR A 108 3.03 9.79 -8.24
C THR A 108 2.41 10.82 -7.30
N LEU A 109 3.23 11.43 -6.46
CA LEU A 109 2.85 12.44 -5.49
C LEU A 109 3.76 13.66 -5.64
N MET A 110 3.14 14.84 -5.58
CA MET A 110 3.81 16.13 -5.55
C MET A 110 3.12 16.99 -4.48
N PRO A 111 3.85 17.47 -3.46
CA PRO A 111 3.33 18.48 -2.54
C PRO A 111 2.94 19.75 -3.31
N MET A 112 1.79 20.33 -2.96
CA MET A 112 1.24 21.55 -3.56
C MET A 112 1.28 22.72 -2.58
#